data_AF-A0A9E1DZX2-F1
#
_entry.id   AF-A0A9E1DZX2-F1
#
_cell.length_a   1.000
_cell.length_b   1.000
_cell.length_c   1.000
_cell.angle_alpha   90.00
_cell.angle_beta   90.00
_cell.angle_gamma   90.00
#
_symmetry.space_group_name_H-M   'P 1'
#
loop_
_entity.id
_entity.type
_entity.pdbx_description
1 polymer ?
#
loop_
_entity_poly.entity_id
_entity_poly.type
_entity_poly.pdbx_seq_one_letter_code
_entity_poly.pdbx_strand_id
1 'polypeptide(L)'
;MTEPSIIVLAGDRGPGDPLARRAGVPGKVLVEIGGKPMLSRVMEALDAFAAAGETIVVCRNHPEYISAIDSGRPCRRIDPAAGPAASVVAALDA
;
A
#
# COMPACT_ATOMS: atom_id res chain seq x y z
N MET A 1 -14.20 -23.10 -3.73
CA MET A 1 -12.82 -22.57 -3.64
C MET A 1 -12.90 -21.30 -2.83
N THR A 2 -12.06 -21.14 -1.81
CA THR A 2 -11.98 -19.89 -1.04
C THR A 2 -11.47 -18.79 -1.96
N GLU A 3 -12.10 -17.62 -1.92
CA GLU A 3 -11.64 -16.48 -2.70
C GLU A 3 -10.31 -15.97 -2.14
N PRO A 4 -9.34 -15.61 -2.99
CA PRO A 4 -8.02 -15.19 -2.52
C PRO A 4 -8.09 -13.79 -1.90
N SER A 5 -7.56 -13.65 -0.68
CA SER A 5 -7.26 -12.34 -0.07
C SER A 5 -5.98 -11.75 -0.64
N ILE A 6 -5.89 -10.41 -0.62
CA ILE A 6 -4.78 -9.64 -1.20
C ILE A 6 -4.10 -8.84 -0.09
N ILE A 7 -2.77 -8.92 -0.02
CA ILE A 7 -1.97 -8.13 0.91
C ILE A 7 -1.01 -7.25 0.09
N VAL A 8 -1.16 -5.94 0.21
CA VAL A 8 -0.28 -4.95 -0.43
C VAL A 8 0.73 -4.43 0.59
N LEU A 9 2.00 -4.78 0.42
CA LEU A 9 3.08 -4.30 1.27
C LEU A 9 3.60 -2.94 0.77
N ALA A 10 2.98 -1.87 1.25
CA ALA A 10 3.29 -0.47 0.90
C ALA A 10 4.01 0.29 2.04
N GLY A 11 4.69 -0.44 2.94
CA GLY A 11 5.54 0.14 3.98
C GLY A 11 6.89 0.63 3.43
N ASP A 12 7.42 1.70 4.02
CA ASP A 12 8.76 2.23 3.68
C ASP A 12 9.84 1.69 4.62
N ARG A 13 11.09 1.67 4.15
CA ARG A 13 12.27 1.24 4.93
C ARG A 13 12.76 2.28 5.96
N GLY A 14 11.88 3.17 6.42
CA GLY A 14 12.22 4.27 7.31
C GLY A 14 12.59 5.58 6.59
N PRO A 15 12.97 6.62 7.35
CA PRO A 15 13.30 7.94 6.81
C PRO A 15 14.52 7.86 5.89
N GLY A 16 14.46 8.58 4.77
CA GLY A 16 15.62 8.77 3.90
C GLY A 16 15.68 7.93 2.64
N ASP A 17 14.58 7.27 2.23
CA ASP A 17 14.51 6.67 0.90
C ASP A 17 14.91 7.69 -0.19
N PRO A 18 15.90 7.39 -1.05
CA PRO A 18 16.41 8.35 -2.03
C PRO A 18 15.36 8.85 -3.03
N LEU A 19 14.39 8.00 -3.40
CA LEU A 19 13.33 8.39 -4.32
C LEU A 19 12.31 9.29 -3.63
N ALA A 20 11.89 8.94 -2.42
CA ALA A 20 10.99 9.76 -1.62
C ALA A 20 11.58 11.16 -1.38
N ARG A 21 12.86 11.22 -0.98
CA ARG A 21 13.60 12.47 -0.79
C ARG A 21 13.67 13.31 -2.07
N ARG A 22 14.01 12.68 -3.20
CA ARG A 22 14.13 13.39 -4.48
C ARG A 22 12.78 13.92 -4.98
N ALA A 23 11.69 13.21 -4.70
CA ALA A 23 10.35 13.61 -5.09
C ALA A 23 9.66 14.53 -4.07
N GLY A 24 10.25 14.76 -2.88
CA GLY A 24 9.67 15.60 -1.84
C GLY A 24 8.43 15.01 -1.17
N VAL A 25 8.28 13.69 -1.20
CA VAL A 25 7.11 12.98 -0.63
C VAL A 25 7.51 12.16 0.61
N PRO A 26 6.58 11.84 1.53
CA PRO A 26 6.88 11.15 2.78
C PRO A 26 7.49 9.76 2.60
N GLY A 27 7.16 9.05 1.52
CA GLY A 27 7.75 7.75 1.23
C GLY A 27 7.59 7.34 -0.23
N LYS A 28 8.36 6.32 -0.62
CA LYS A 28 8.67 6.12 -2.04
C LYS A 28 7.45 5.71 -2.84
N VAL A 29 6.50 5.01 -2.22
CA VAL A 29 5.28 4.54 -2.87
C VAL A 29 4.36 5.69 -3.29
N LEU A 30 4.60 6.89 -2.76
CA LEU A 30 3.90 8.11 -3.14
C LEU A 30 4.58 8.86 -4.30
N VAL A 31 5.78 8.44 -4.71
CA VAL A 31 6.46 9.05 -5.86
C VAL A 31 5.57 8.88 -7.07
N GLU A 32 5.37 9.99 -7.80
CA GLU A 32 4.54 9.97 -8.97
C GLU A 32 5.28 9.38 -10.18
N ILE A 33 4.60 8.49 -10.88
CA ILE A 33 4.93 8.11 -12.25
C ILE A 33 3.86 8.79 -13.10
N GLY A 34 4.22 9.50 -14.18
CA GLY A 34 3.23 10.15 -15.06
C GLY A 34 2.09 10.89 -14.33
N GLY A 35 2.39 11.67 -13.29
CA GLY A 35 1.41 12.49 -12.55
C GLY A 35 0.46 11.74 -11.59
N LYS A 36 0.78 10.50 -11.20
CA LYS A 36 -0.02 9.73 -10.23
C LYS A 36 0.89 8.95 -9.27
N PRO A 37 0.57 8.79 -7.98
CA PRO A 37 1.37 7.98 -7.07
C PRO A 37 1.53 6.52 -7.52
N MET A 38 2.68 5.89 -7.23
CA MET A 38 2.88 4.45 -7.50
C MET A 38 1.84 3.59 -6.76
N LEU A 39 1.52 3.91 -5.51
CA LEU A 39 0.56 3.16 -4.71
C LEU A 39 -0.85 3.20 -5.32
N SER A 40 -1.31 4.37 -5.78
CA SER A 40 -2.62 4.50 -6.44
C SER A 40 -2.74 3.65 -7.69
N ARG A 41 -1.66 3.51 -8.48
CA ARG A 41 -1.67 2.59 -9.63
C ARG A 41 -1.85 1.14 -9.24
N VAL A 42 -1.22 0.71 -8.15
CA VAL A 42 -1.38 -0.67 -7.65
C VAL A 42 -2.84 -0.88 -7.25
N MET A 43 -3.42 0.07 -6.52
CA MET A 43 -4.78 -0.05 -6.03
C MET A 43 -5.81 0.00 -7.17
N GLU A 44 -5.60 0.81 -8.21
CA GLU A 44 -6.40 0.79 -9.45
C GLU A 44 -6.28 -0.54 -10.21
N ALA A 45 -5.07 -1.11 -10.29
CA ALA A 45 -4.89 -2.42 -10.91
C ALA A 45 -5.61 -3.52 -10.12
N LEU A 46 -5.66 -3.39 -8.79
CA LEU A 46 -6.42 -4.30 -7.93
C LEU A 46 -7.93 -4.08 -8.06
N ASP A 47 -8.42 -2.85 -8.22
CA ASP A 47 -9.84 -2.58 -8.46
C ASP A 47 -10.34 -3.28 -9.74
N ALA A 48 -9.51 -3.30 -10.79
CA ALA A 48 -9.79 -4.05 -12.02
C ALA A 48 -9.64 -5.58 -11.89
N PHE A 49 -9.10 -6.08 -10.78
CA PHE A 49 -8.86 -7.51 -10.56
C PHE A 49 -10.06 -8.18 -9.88
N ALA A 50 -10.66 -9.15 -10.57
CA ALA A 50 -11.85 -9.90 -10.14
C ALA A 50 -11.60 -10.93 -9.01
N ALA A 51 -10.85 -10.55 -7.98
CA ALA A 51 -10.86 -11.25 -6.70
C ALA A 51 -11.88 -10.61 -5.77
N ALA A 52 -12.67 -11.42 -5.10
CA ALA A 52 -13.70 -10.96 -4.15
C ALA A 52 -13.30 -11.10 -2.67
N GLY A 53 -12.09 -11.62 -2.39
CA GLY A 53 -11.51 -11.65 -1.05
C GLY A 53 -11.08 -10.27 -0.51
N GLU A 54 -10.81 -10.21 0.79
CA GLU A 54 -10.38 -9.00 1.49
C GLU A 54 -9.08 -8.44 0.89
N THR A 55 -8.96 -7.12 0.86
CA THR A 55 -7.72 -6.41 0.52
C THR A 55 -7.18 -5.68 1.73
N ILE A 56 -5.98 -6.07 2.18
CA ILE A 56 -5.26 -5.40 3.26
C ILE A 56 -4.10 -4.62 2.66
N VAL A 57 -3.98 -3.35 3.03
CA VAL A 57 -2.85 -2.49 2.63
C VAL A 57 -2.02 -2.17 3.87
N VAL A 58 -0.76 -2.61 3.85
CA VAL A 58 0.20 -2.31 4.90
C VAL A 58 0.89 -0.99 4.55
N CYS A 59 0.48 0.10 5.19
CA CYS A 59 1.10 1.40 4.97
C CYS A 59 0.92 2.33 6.18
N ARG A 60 1.75 3.39 6.24
CA ARG A 60 1.72 4.34 7.34
C ARG A 60 0.36 5.05 7.43
N ASN A 61 -0.10 5.29 8.65
CA ASN A 61 -1.25 6.15 8.90
C ASN A 61 -0.90 7.63 8.64
N HIS A 62 -0.92 8.04 7.36
CA HIS A 62 -0.55 9.39 6.93
C HIS A 62 -1.48 9.85 5.79
N PRO A 63 -1.89 11.13 5.73
CA PRO A 63 -2.90 11.61 4.79
C PRO A 63 -2.64 11.24 3.32
N GLU A 64 -1.41 11.40 2.84
CA GLU A 64 -1.03 11.06 1.47
C GLU A 64 -1.16 9.55 1.17
N TYR A 65 -0.92 8.68 2.16
CA TYR A 65 -1.12 7.24 2.00
C TYR A 65 -2.60 6.89 1.96
N ILE A 66 -3.39 7.51 2.83
CA ILE A 66 -4.84 7.31 2.89
C ILE A 66 -5.46 7.73 1.55
N SER A 67 -5.07 8.90 1.02
CA SER A 67 -5.51 9.35 -0.30
C SER A 67 -5.03 8.41 -1.41
N ALA A 68 -3.83 7.85 -1.31
CA ALA A 68 -3.28 6.99 -2.36
C ALA A 68 -3.94 5.60 -2.41
N ILE A 69 -4.47 5.09 -1.28
CA ILE A 69 -5.17 3.80 -1.24
C ILE A 69 -6.67 3.90 -1.53
N ASP A 70 -7.22 5.11 -1.54
CA ASP A 70 -8.61 5.39 -1.87
C ASP A 70 -8.81 5.42 -3.39
N SER A 71 -8.85 4.25 -4.02
CA SER A 71 -8.95 4.11 -5.49
C SER A 71 -10.10 3.18 -5.93
N GLY A 72 -11.23 3.24 -5.25
CA GLY A 72 -12.46 2.52 -5.62
C GLY A 72 -12.63 1.14 -4.98
N ARG A 73 -11.53 0.38 -4.80
CA ARG A 73 -11.57 -0.91 -4.10
C ARG A 73 -11.57 -0.73 -2.59
N PRO A 74 -12.56 -1.24 -1.85
CA PRO A 74 -12.52 -1.25 -0.40
C PRO A 74 -11.28 -2.00 0.09
N CYS A 75 -10.54 -1.39 1.00
CA CYS A 75 -9.38 -2.01 1.62
C CYS A 75 -9.28 -1.66 3.11
N ARG A 76 -8.65 -2.56 3.87
CA ARG A 76 -8.31 -2.33 5.27
C ARG A 76 -6.85 -1.94 5.37
N ARG A 77 -6.56 -0.82 6.04
CA ARG A 77 -5.20 -0.37 6.29
C ARG A 77 -4.67 -0.91 7.61
N ILE A 78 -3.43 -1.39 7.62
CA ILE A 78 -2.69 -1.66 8.86
C ILE A 78 -1.31 -0.98 8.83
N ASP A 79 -0.72 -0.76 9.99
CA ASP A 79 0.63 -0.16 10.09
C ASP A 79 1.73 -1.17 9.71
N PRO A 80 2.84 -0.72 9.10
CA PRO A 80 3.98 -1.58 8.80
C PRO A 80 4.67 -2.10 10.05
N ALA A 81 5.07 -3.38 10.03
CA ALA A 81 5.92 -3.97 11.06
C ALA A 81 7.41 -3.74 10.74
N ALA A 82 8.31 -4.34 11.55
CA ALA A 82 9.76 -4.16 11.43
C ALA A 82 10.37 -4.58 10.06
N GLY A 83 9.61 -5.29 9.21
CA GLY A 83 10.02 -5.62 7.85
C GLY A 83 8.89 -6.28 7.04
N PRO A 84 9.16 -6.64 5.77
CA PRO A 84 8.14 -7.21 4.89
C PRO A 84 7.52 -8.50 5.42
N ALA A 85 8.33 -9.46 5.87
CA ALA A 85 7.83 -10.74 6.40
C ALA A 85 7.00 -10.54 7.67
N ALA A 86 7.47 -9.72 8.61
CA ALA A 86 6.71 -9.38 9.82
C ALA A 86 5.39 -8.66 9.49
N SER A 87 5.37 -7.86 8.43
CA SER A 87 4.17 -7.18 7.96
C SER A 87 3.16 -8.13 7.33
N VAL A 88 3.63 -9.18 6.62
CA VAL A 88 2.76 -10.24 6.12
C VAL A 88 2.12 -11.00 7.28
N VAL A 89 2.92 -11.39 8.29
CA VAL A 89 2.38 -12.06 9.48
C VAL A 89 1.33 -11.20 10.16
N ALA A 90 1.63 -9.91 10.41
CA ALA A 90 0.67 -8.97 10.98
C ALA A 90 -0.62 -8.85 10.15
N ALA A 91 -0.53 -8.86 8.81
CA ALA A 91 -1.70 -8.82 7.94
C ALA A 91 -2.52 -10.12 7.94
N LEU A 92 -1.88 -11.28 8.10
CA LEU A 92 -2.57 -12.56 8.20
C LEU A 92 -3.32 -12.73 9.52
N ASP A 93 -2.85 -12.07 10.58
CA ASP A 93 -3.45 -12.13 11.93
C ASP A 93 -4.49 -11.03 12.20
N ALA A 94 -4.65 -10.07 11.27
CA ALA A 94 -5.41 -8.84 11.48
C ALA A 94 -6.92 -9.02 11.28
#